data_AF-A0A3Q4GRY3-F1
#
_entry.id   AF-A0A3Q4GRY3-F1
#
_cell.length_a   1.000
_cell.length_b   1.000
_cell.length_c   1.000
_cell.angle_alpha   90.00
_cell.angle_beta   90.00
_cell.angle_gamma   90.00
#
_symmetry.space_group_name_H-M   'P 1'
#
loop_
_entity.id
_entity.type
_entity.pdbx_description
1 polymer ?
#
loop_
_entity_poly.entity_id
_entity_poly.type
_entity_poly.pdbx_seq_one_letter_code
_entity_poly.pdbx_strand_id
1 'polypeptide(L)'
;EDEVELQSLVKQFLRSISDKISSAPSPECAEEILLHLEETDKNFHNYEFVKYLRQYVENALGSVVEEETNNLTREDGQHAIGSGHDTLIHAVTQRTRYSAE
;
A
#
# COMPACT_ATOMS: atom_id res chain seq x y z
N GLU A 1 -2.08 13.36 42.85
CA GLU A 1 -2.24 11.92 43.12
C GLU A 1 -2.74 11.25 41.85
N ASP A 2 -3.87 11.73 41.31
CA ASP A 2 -4.48 11.29 40.04
C ASP A 2 -3.53 11.33 38.84
N GLU A 3 -2.67 12.34 38.70
CA GLU A 3 -1.73 12.42 37.57
C GLU A 3 -0.65 11.32 37.61
N VAL A 4 -0.20 10.94 38.81
CA VAL A 4 0.79 9.87 39.02
C VAL A 4 0.14 8.51 38.76
N GLU A 5 -1.11 8.34 39.20
CA GLU A 5 -1.91 7.15 38.94
C GLU A 5 -2.18 7.00 37.43
N LEU A 6 -2.62 8.06 36.76
CA LEU A 6 -2.84 8.08 35.32
C LEU A 6 -1.56 7.73 34.55
N GLN A 7 -0.42 8.29 34.95
CA GLN A 7 0.87 7.96 34.34
C GLN A 7 1.23 6.47 34.50
N SER A 8 0.95 5.88 35.65
CA SER A 8 1.15 4.44 35.90
C SER A 8 0.26 3.58 35.01
N LEU A 9 -1.03 3.92 34.92
CA LEU A 9 -2.02 3.22 34.10
C LEU A 9 -1.66 3.29 32.61
N VAL A 10 -1.22 4.45 32.11
CA VAL A 10 -0.75 4.61 30.72
C VAL A 10 0.48 3.74 30.45
N LYS A 11 1.46 3.72 31.35
CA LYS A 11 2.65 2.84 31.20
C LYS A 11 2.27 1.37 31.19
N GLN A 12 1.32 0.96 32.03
CA GLN A 12 0.83 -0.41 32.06
C GLN A 12 0.10 -0.79 30.77
N PHE A 13 -0.73 0.12 30.25
CA PHE A 13 -1.44 -0.06 28.99
C PHE A 13 -0.47 -0.24 27.81
N LEU A 14 0.52 0.65 27.70
CA LEU A 14 1.54 0.58 26.63
C LEU A 14 2.36 -0.72 26.70
N ARG A 15 2.74 -1.17 27.90
CA ARG A 15 3.43 -2.45 28.08
C ARG A 15 2.57 -3.63 27.64
N SER A 16 1.29 -3.65 28.04
CA SER A 16 0.35 -4.70 27.64
C SER A 16 0.22 -4.83 26.13
N ILE A 17 0.12 -3.71 25.40
CA ILE A 17 0.06 -3.72 23.94
C ILE A 17 1.39 -4.22 23.34
N SER A 18 2.53 -3.70 23.82
CA SER A 18 3.86 -4.14 23.39
C SER A 18 4.05 -5.65 23.57
N ASP A 19 3.65 -6.18 24.73
CA ASP A 19 3.78 -7.59 25.06
C ASP A 19 2.89 -8.46 24.17
N LYS A 20 1.65 -8.03 23.90
CA LYS A 20 0.72 -8.72 23.00
C LYS A 20 1.24 -8.79 21.57
N ILE A 21 1.76 -7.68 21.04
CA ILE A 21 2.35 -7.63 19.69
C ILE A 21 3.60 -8.49 19.63
N SER A 22 4.49 -8.38 20.62
CA SER A 22 5.78 -9.11 20.63
C SER A 22 5.61 -10.61 20.88
N SER A 23 4.54 -11.01 21.58
CA SER A 23 4.23 -12.41 21.89
C SER A 23 3.30 -13.05 20.85
N ALA A 24 2.99 -12.33 19.76
CA ALA A 24 2.17 -12.86 18.69
C ALA A 24 2.83 -14.12 18.09
N PRO A 25 2.08 -15.23 17.90
CA PRO A 25 2.65 -16.49 17.43
C PRO A 25 3.09 -16.44 15.96
N SER A 26 2.60 -15.46 15.20
CA SER A 26 2.97 -15.22 13.81
C SER A 26 2.83 -13.74 13.42
N PRO A 27 3.44 -13.31 12.31
CA PRO A 27 3.29 -11.95 11.77
C PRO A 27 1.83 -11.57 11.48
N GLU A 28 1.04 -12.51 10.95
CA GLU A 28 -0.39 -12.29 10.62
C GLU A 28 -1.20 -12.04 11.90
N CYS A 29 -0.84 -12.70 13.00
CA CYS A 29 -1.45 -12.47 14.30
C CYS A 29 -1.09 -11.08 14.86
N ALA A 30 0.14 -10.61 14.66
CA ALA A 30 0.54 -9.25 15.04
C ALA A 30 -0.18 -8.19 14.18
N GLU A 31 -0.37 -8.47 12.89
CA GLU A 31 -1.12 -7.62 11.97
C GLU A 31 -2.59 -7.48 12.41
N GLU A 32 -3.27 -8.57 12.77
CA GLU A 32 -4.65 -8.52 13.26
C GLU A 32 -4.78 -7.63 14.50
N ILE A 33 -3.82 -7.67 15.43
CA ILE A 33 -3.79 -6.79 16.60
C ILE A 33 -3.66 -5.33 16.19
N LEU A 34 -2.77 -5.01 15.23
CA LEU A 34 -2.58 -3.65 14.73
C LEU A 34 -3.81 -3.14 13.98
N LEU A 35 -4.49 -3.99 13.22
CA LEU A 35 -5.75 -3.69 12.53
C LEU A 35 -6.85 -3.29 13.52
N HIS A 36 -7.04 -4.07 14.59
CA HIS A 36 -8.02 -3.72 15.62
C HIS A 36 -7.69 -2.39 16.32
N LEU A 37 -6.40 -2.08 16.54
CA LEU A 37 -5.98 -0.80 17.11
C LEU A 37 -6.26 0.37 16.15
N GLU A 38 -6.03 0.19 14.86
CA GLU A 38 -6.39 1.17 13.82
C GLU A 38 -7.90 1.42 13.76
N GLU A 39 -8.72 0.37 13.79
CA GLU A 39 -10.18 0.46 13.74
C GLU A 39 -10.78 1.16 14.96
N THR A 40 -10.18 0.95 16.14
CA THR A 40 -10.72 1.44 17.41
C THR A 40 -10.15 2.79 17.84
N ASP A 41 -8.99 3.21 17.31
CA ASP A 41 -8.35 4.47 17.64
C ASP A 41 -8.12 5.38 16.41
N LYS A 42 -8.91 6.44 16.32
CA LYS A 42 -8.83 7.44 15.23
C LYS A 42 -7.50 8.20 15.18
N ASN A 43 -6.71 8.21 16.25
CA ASN A 43 -5.39 8.84 16.29
C ASN A 43 -4.25 7.86 16.02
N PHE A 44 -4.54 6.60 15.72
CA PHE A 44 -3.53 5.54 15.59
C PHE A 44 -2.35 5.96 14.68
N HIS A 45 -2.62 6.56 13.52
CA HIS A 45 -1.58 7.02 12.59
C HIS A 45 -0.74 8.20 13.07
N ASN A 46 -1.19 8.93 14.09
CA ASN A 46 -0.46 10.08 14.64
C ASN A 46 0.59 9.66 15.67
N TYR A 47 0.57 8.41 16.14
CA TYR A 47 1.60 7.92 17.05
C TYR A 47 2.96 7.81 16.37
N GLU A 48 3.99 8.35 17.01
CA GLU A 48 5.37 8.32 16.50
C GLU A 48 5.88 6.90 16.23
N PHE A 49 5.42 5.91 17.01
CA PHE A 49 5.71 4.50 16.74
C PHE A 49 5.13 4.02 15.40
N VAL A 50 3.88 4.38 15.09
CA VAL A 50 3.22 4.01 13.84
C VAL A 50 3.87 4.72 12.65
N LYS A 51 4.27 5.99 12.81
CA LYS A 51 5.06 6.73 11.81
C LYS A 51 6.42 6.07 11.57
N TYR A 52 7.11 5.66 12.64
CA TYR A 52 8.37 4.93 12.54
C TYR A 52 8.21 3.60 11.79
N LEU A 53 7.18 2.81 12.13
CA LEU A 53 6.92 1.54 11.47
C LEU A 53 6.67 1.74 9.97
N ARG A 54 5.85 2.73 9.60
CA ARG A 54 5.60 3.11 8.21
C ARG A 54 6.90 3.48 7.48
N GLN A 55 7.71 4.38 8.05
CA GLN A 55 8.98 4.79 7.47
C GLN A 55 9.96 3.63 7.31
N TYR A 56 10.00 2.71 8.28
CA TYR A 56 10.86 1.53 8.21
C TYR A 56 10.47 0.62 7.04
N VAL A 57 9.16 0.38 6.86
CA VAL A 57 8.63 -0.40 5.74
C VAL A 57 8.91 0.32 4.41
N GLU A 58 8.68 1.62 4.32
CA GLU A 58 8.98 2.43 3.13
C GLU A 58 10.47 2.40 2.79
N ASN A 59 11.36 2.46 3.77
CA ASN A 59 12.80 2.38 3.52
C ASN A 59 13.24 0.97 3.09
N ALA A 60 12.64 -0.07 3.64
CA ALA A 60 12.96 -1.46 3.33
C ALA A 60 12.42 -1.89 1.96
N LEU A 61 11.25 -1.38 1.56
CA LEU A 61 10.55 -1.77 0.32
C LEU A 61 10.60 -0.71 -0.78
N GLY A 62 10.95 0.54 -0.47
CA GLY A 62 10.84 1.67 -1.40
C GLY A 62 11.70 1.52 -2.65
N SER A 63 12.93 1.01 -2.51
CA SER A 63 13.82 0.75 -3.65
C SER A 63 13.31 -0.39 -4.54
N VAL A 64 12.75 -1.44 -3.94
CA VAL A 64 12.16 -2.59 -4.66
C VAL A 64 10.89 -2.17 -5.41
N VAL A 65 10.05 -1.35 -4.79
CA VAL A 65 8.84 -0.80 -5.42
C VAL A 65 9.22 0.14 -6.59
N GLU A 66 10.22 0.99 -6.42
CA GLU A 66 10.72 1.87 -7.49
C GLU A 66 11.34 1.07 -8.65
N GLU A 67 12.06 0.00 -8.34
CA GLU A 67 12.65 -0.90 -9.33
C GLU A 67 11.57 -1.65 -10.12
N GLU A 68 10.60 -2.26 -9.44
CA GLU A 68 9.48 -2.98 -10.08
C GLU A 68 8.57 -2.03 -10.89
N THR A 69 8.27 -0.84 -10.39
CA THR A 69 7.49 0.16 -11.15
C THR A 69 8.23 0.62 -12.42
N ASN A 70 9.55 0.79 -12.35
CA ASN A 70 10.39 1.08 -13.51
C ASN A 70 10.52 -0.11 -14.47
N ASN A 71 10.55 -1.34 -13.98
CA ASN A 71 10.58 -2.55 -14.81
C ASN A 71 9.26 -2.72 -15.58
N LEU A 72 8.11 -2.55 -14.91
CA LEU A 72 6.78 -2.59 -15.54
C LEU A 72 6.63 -1.49 -16.61
N THR A 73 7.08 -0.26 -16.34
CA THR A 73 7.05 0.82 -17.35
C THR A 73 8.04 0.61 -18.49
N ARG A 74 9.15 -0.11 -18.27
CA ARG A 74 10.09 -0.50 -19.34
C ARG A 74 9.53 -1.63 -20.23
N GLU A 75 8.85 -2.61 -19.66
CA GLU A 75 8.21 -3.69 -20.43
C GLU A 75 7.04 -3.17 -21.27
N ASP A 76 6.23 -2.27 -20.73
CA ASP A 76 5.16 -1.59 -21.49
C ASP A 76 5.72 -0.61 -22.55
N GLY A 77 6.88 -0.02 -22.29
CA GLY A 77 7.56 0.92 -23.20
C GLY A 77 8.13 0.30 -24.48
N GLN A 78 8.22 -1.03 -24.58
CA GLN A 78 8.68 -1.74 -25.78
C GLN A 78 7.58 -2.44 -26.58
N HIS A 79 6.35 -2.53 -26.07
CA HIS A 79 5.23 -3.15 -26.80
C HIS A 79 4.00 -2.26 -27.01
N ALA A 80 3.95 -1.04 -26.48
CA ALA A 80 2.73 -0.23 -26.53
C ALA A 80 2.73 0.96 -27.51
N ILE A 81 3.60 1.03 -28.53
CA ILE A 81 3.43 2.00 -29.63
C ILE A 81 3.81 1.35 -30.96
N GLY A 82 2.86 0.62 -31.54
CA GLY A 82 3.01 -0.08 -32.81
C GLY A 82 1.72 -0.14 -33.62
N SER A 83 1.19 1.03 -33.99
CA SER A 83 0.52 1.30 -35.28
C SER A 83 -0.22 0.13 -35.95
N GLY A 84 -1.26 -0.42 -35.32
CA GLY A 84 -2.05 -1.53 -35.89
C GLY A 84 -3.54 -1.25 -36.06
N HIS A 85 -4.11 -0.31 -35.31
CA HIS A 85 -5.56 -0.10 -35.30
C HIS A 85 -6.02 1.01 -36.25
N ASP A 86 -5.26 2.11 -36.38
CA ASP A 86 -5.69 3.24 -37.23
C ASP A 86 -5.72 2.90 -38.73
N THR A 87 -4.81 2.02 -39.19
CA THR A 87 -4.80 1.56 -40.58
C THR A 87 -5.98 0.61 -40.89
N LEU A 88 -6.40 -0.21 -39.92
CA LEU A 88 -7.53 -1.14 -40.09
C LEU A 88 -8.86 -0.39 -40.12
N ILE A 89 -9.02 0.66 -39.30
CA ILE A 89 -10.22 1.49 -39.31
C ILE A 89 -10.34 2.23 -40.64
N HIS A 90 -9.24 2.82 -41.15
CA HIS A 90 -9.28 3.52 -42.44
C HIS A 90 -9.58 2.58 -43.62
N ALA A 91 -9.02 1.36 -43.62
CA ALA A 91 -9.32 0.36 -44.65
C ALA A 91 -10.78 -0.13 -44.62
N VAL A 92 -11.36 -0.29 -43.43
CA VAL A 92 -12.79 -0.67 -43.27
C VAL A 92 -13.71 0.46 -43.73
N THR A 93 -13.41 1.72 -43.39
CA THR A 93 -14.21 2.88 -43.80
C THR A 93 -14.18 3.13 -45.31
N GLN A 94 -13.07 2.85 -45.99
CA GLN A 94 -13.03 2.96 -47.46
C GLN A 94 -13.79 1.83 -48.16
N ARG A 95 -13.74 0.60 -47.65
CA ARG A 95 -14.41 -0.54 -48.27
C ARG A 95 -15.94 -0.45 -48.16
N THR A 96 -16.48 0.14 -47.10
CA THR A 96 -17.94 0.35 -46.95
C THR A 96 -18.47 1.51 -47.79
N ARG A 97 -17.66 2.53 -48.10
CA ARG A 97 -18.08 3.64 -48.98
C ARG A 97 -18.15 3.30 -50.47
N TYR A 98 -17.41 2.28 -50.92
CA TYR A 98 -17.38 1.85 -52.33
C TYR A 98 -18.32 0.67 -52.63
N SER A 99 -18.99 0.10 -51.64
CA SER A 99 -19.91 -1.04 -51.81
C SER A 99 -21.40 -0.64 -51.79
N ALA A 100 -21.68 0.67 -51.84
CA ALA A 100 -23.02 1.25 -51.88
C ALA A 100 -23.34 1.94 -53.22
N GLU A 101 -22.79 1.41 -54.32
CA GLU A 101 -23.28 1.60 -55.69
C GLU A 101 -23.69 0.23 -56.28
#